data_AF-A0A7G6X1S1-F1
#
_entry.id   AF-A0A7G6X1S1-F1
#
_cell.length_a   1.000
_cell.length_b   1.000
_cell.length_c   1.000
_cell.angle_alpha   90.00
_cell.angle_beta   90.00
_cell.angle_gamma   90.00
#
_symmetry.space_group_name_H-M   'P 1'
#
loop_
_entity.id
_entity.type
_entity.pdbx_description
1 polymer ?
#
loop_
_entity_poly.entity_id
_entity_poly.type
_entity_poly.pdbx_seq_one_letter_code
_entity_poly.pdbx_strand_id
1 'polypeptide(L)'
;MADRRGWDKTDLNSLYSAAKSSMNGTRLEQEIVASRTKVNLIVEDVQQAAGVVADGELASAFNDYQKTEIKSANYFRGAAIGLLVAVMAFSIYSATKLPPSLGSSLAHLGIAVSGLAAFAYLARESAQHRNAGRWAAIMSVQLKTLSAYSADMTVAEREELRGVFGRRVFSELPSSSKEPQQGLTDIAPTLQALIDVIKSVRGGG
;
A
#
# COMPACT_ATOMS: atom_id res chain seq x y z
N MET A 1 82.48 -17.82 -40.97
CA MET A 1 82.70 -17.59 -39.53
C MET A 1 81.34 -17.42 -38.88
N ALA A 2 80.84 -18.46 -38.21
CA ALA A 2 79.60 -18.44 -37.46
C ALA A 2 79.94 -18.76 -36.00
N ASP A 3 79.76 -17.77 -35.12
CA ASP A 3 80.05 -17.82 -33.69
C ASP A 3 79.06 -18.78 -33.01
N ARG A 4 79.46 -20.04 -32.79
CA ARG A 4 78.69 -21.02 -32.01
C ARG A 4 78.91 -20.74 -30.52
N ARG A 5 78.30 -19.67 -30.01
CA ARG A 5 78.16 -19.47 -28.56
C ARG A 5 77.20 -20.53 -28.03
N GLY A 6 77.77 -21.55 -27.37
CA GLY A 6 77.00 -22.56 -26.64
C GLY A 6 76.23 -21.89 -25.52
N TRP A 7 74.91 -22.10 -25.49
CA TRP A 7 74.06 -21.64 -24.41
C TRP A 7 74.53 -22.31 -23.11
N ASP A 8 74.89 -21.49 -22.13
CA ASP A 8 75.31 -21.98 -20.81
C ASP A 8 74.11 -22.65 -20.11
N LYS A 9 74.34 -23.73 -19.36
CA LYS A 9 73.28 -24.50 -18.68
C LYS A 9 72.53 -23.65 -17.65
N THR A 10 73.17 -22.61 -17.14
CA THR A 10 72.61 -21.60 -16.25
C THR A 10 71.50 -20.78 -16.92
N ASP A 11 71.64 -20.42 -18.20
CA ASP A 11 70.63 -19.68 -18.96
C ASP A 11 69.38 -20.52 -19.24
N LEU A 12 69.54 -21.82 -19.47
CA LEU A 12 68.39 -22.72 -19.68
C LEU A 12 67.56 -22.91 -18.40
N ASN A 13 68.23 -22.98 -17.24
CA ASN A 13 67.54 -23.10 -15.96
C ASN A 13 66.78 -21.81 -15.57
N SER A 14 67.34 -20.64 -15.87
CA SER A 14 66.67 -19.36 -15.59
C SER A 14 65.42 -19.19 -16.47
N LEU A 15 65.50 -19.51 -17.76
CA LEU A 15 64.35 -19.50 -18.69
C LEU A 15 63.26 -20.48 -18.27
N TYR A 16 63.63 -21.70 -17.85
CA TYR A 16 62.66 -22.68 -17.34
C TYR A 16 61.93 -22.18 -16.09
N SER A 17 62.64 -21.58 -15.14
CA SER A 17 62.05 -21.03 -13.92
C SER A 17 61.11 -19.84 -14.20
N ALA A 18 61.50 -18.96 -15.14
CA ALA A 18 60.68 -17.83 -15.57
C ALA A 18 59.41 -18.30 -16.30
N ALA A 19 59.52 -19.29 -17.20
CA ALA A 19 58.39 -19.90 -17.88
C ALA A 19 57.42 -20.56 -16.88
N LYS A 20 57.95 -21.31 -15.90
CA LYS A 20 57.15 -21.94 -14.84
C LYS A 20 56.43 -20.93 -13.95
N SER A 21 57.10 -19.83 -13.59
CA SER A 21 56.50 -18.74 -12.82
C SER A 21 55.40 -18.02 -13.61
N SER A 22 55.60 -17.80 -14.90
CA SER A 22 54.60 -17.20 -15.80
C SER A 22 53.35 -18.09 -15.97
N MET A 23 53.53 -19.40 -16.14
CA MET A 23 52.41 -20.35 -16.20
C MET A 23 51.61 -20.41 -14.90
N ASN A 24 52.30 -20.36 -13.75
CA ASN A 24 51.61 -20.31 -12.45
C ASN A 24 50.84 -18.99 -12.26
N GLY A 25 51.42 -17.86 -12.68
CA GLY A 25 50.75 -16.56 -12.63
C GLY A 25 49.52 -16.49 -13.52
N THR A 26 49.60 -16.96 -14.76
CA THR A 26 48.47 -16.98 -15.69
C THR A 26 47.34 -17.91 -15.25
N ARG A 27 47.67 -19.07 -14.66
CA ARG A 27 46.66 -19.97 -14.09
C ARG A 27 45.95 -19.33 -12.89
N LEU A 28 46.70 -18.66 -12.00
CA LEU A 28 46.12 -17.96 -10.85
C LEU A 28 45.17 -16.84 -11.31
N GLU A 29 45.56 -16.06 -12.32
CA GLU A 29 44.71 -15.02 -12.92
C GLU A 29 43.44 -15.62 -13.53
N GLN A 30 43.54 -16.74 -14.25
CA GLN A 30 42.36 -17.44 -14.77
C GLN A 30 41.43 -17.94 -13.66
N GLU A 31 41.98 -18.51 -12.58
CA GLU A 31 41.20 -18.95 -11.43
C GLU A 31 40.53 -17.77 -10.71
N ILE A 32 41.22 -16.62 -10.59
CA ILE A 32 40.65 -15.39 -10.02
C ILE A 32 39.52 -14.85 -10.89
N VAL A 33 39.70 -14.78 -12.22
CA VAL A 33 38.67 -14.32 -13.15
C VAL A 33 37.44 -15.24 -13.09
N ALA A 34 37.66 -16.56 -13.15
CA ALA A 34 36.57 -17.54 -13.04
C ALA A 34 35.85 -17.45 -11.68
N SER A 35 36.58 -17.23 -10.59
CA SER A 35 36.00 -17.07 -9.26
C SER A 35 35.21 -15.76 -9.15
N ARG A 36 35.68 -14.66 -9.76
CA ARG A 36 34.93 -13.40 -9.84
C ARG A 36 33.63 -13.55 -10.62
N THR A 37 33.65 -14.26 -11.75
CA THR A 37 32.43 -14.54 -12.52
C THR A 37 31.44 -15.34 -11.69
N LYS A 38 31.88 -16.38 -10.97
CA LYS A 38 31.00 -17.15 -10.07
C LYS A 38 30.43 -16.31 -8.93
N VAL A 39 31.25 -15.45 -8.32
CA VAL A 39 30.79 -14.53 -7.27
C VAL A 39 29.73 -13.57 -7.82
N ASN A 40 29.91 -13.02 -9.03
CA ASN A 40 28.92 -12.13 -9.64
C ASN A 40 27.59 -12.83 -9.89
N LEU A 41 27.60 -14.08 -10.37
CA LEU A 41 26.39 -14.88 -10.55
C LEU A 41 25.67 -15.14 -9.20
N ILE A 42 26.42 -15.48 -8.15
CA ILE A 42 25.85 -15.67 -6.80
C ILE A 42 25.25 -14.37 -6.27
N VAL A 43 25.89 -13.23 -6.50
CA VAL A 43 25.36 -11.91 -6.09
C VAL A 43 24.04 -11.60 -6.81
N GLU A 44 23.95 -11.90 -8.10
CA GLU A 44 22.71 -11.72 -8.88
C GLU A 44 21.58 -12.63 -8.39
N ASP A 45 21.86 -13.92 -8.15
CA ASP A 45 20.89 -14.87 -7.60
C ASP A 45 20.39 -14.44 -6.21
N VAL A 46 21.30 -13.97 -5.34
CA VAL A 46 20.95 -13.47 -4.00
C VAL A 46 20.11 -12.21 -4.09
N GLN A 47 20.42 -11.28 -5.00
CA GLN A 47 19.60 -10.07 -5.20
C GLN A 47 18.21 -10.40 -5.73
N GLN A 48 18.11 -11.34 -6.67
CA GLN A 48 16.82 -11.79 -7.18
C GLN A 48 15.99 -12.48 -6.10
N ALA A 49 16.60 -13.37 -5.31
CA ALA A 49 15.95 -14.05 -4.20
C ALA A 49 15.49 -13.04 -3.12
N ALA A 50 16.34 -12.08 -2.75
CA ALA A 50 15.99 -11.01 -1.82
C ALA A 50 14.82 -10.16 -2.34
N GLY A 51 14.78 -9.88 -3.65
CA GLY A 51 13.65 -9.19 -4.29
C GLY A 51 12.34 -9.95 -4.19
N VAL A 52 12.35 -11.26 -4.47
CA VAL A 52 11.14 -12.11 -4.37
C VAL A 52 10.64 -12.21 -2.93
N VAL A 53 11.56 -12.33 -1.96
CA VAL A 53 11.20 -12.34 -0.53
C VAL A 53 10.61 -10.99 -0.11
N ALA A 54 11.24 -9.88 -0.51
CA ALA A 54 10.75 -8.54 -0.19
C ALA A 54 9.35 -8.26 -0.78
N ASP A 55 9.11 -8.66 -2.04
CA ASP A 55 7.78 -8.54 -2.68
C ASP A 55 6.73 -9.35 -1.92
N GLY A 56 7.09 -10.56 -1.48
CA GLY A 56 6.23 -11.43 -0.67
C GLY A 56 5.88 -10.84 0.69
N GLU A 57 6.87 -10.33 1.42
CA GLU A 57 6.67 -9.66 2.71
C GLU A 57 5.82 -8.40 2.57
N LEU A 58 6.09 -7.57 1.57
CA LEU A 58 5.33 -6.35 1.32
C LEU A 58 3.88 -6.68 0.95
N ALA A 59 3.65 -7.70 0.12
CA ALA A 59 2.31 -8.17 -0.21
C ALA A 59 1.57 -8.71 1.02
N SER A 60 2.28 -9.35 1.96
CA SER A 60 1.70 -9.79 3.24
C SER A 60 1.32 -8.62 4.13
N ALA A 61 2.20 -7.61 4.26
CA ALA A 61 1.93 -6.40 5.02
C ALA A 61 0.68 -5.66 4.50
N PHE A 62 0.52 -5.55 3.18
CA PHE A 62 -0.70 -4.98 2.58
C PHE A 62 -1.96 -5.81 2.86
N ASN A 63 -1.86 -7.14 2.87
CA ASN A 63 -2.99 -8.00 3.22
C ASN A 63 -3.39 -7.85 4.69
N ASP A 64 -2.43 -7.71 5.60
CA ASP A 64 -2.72 -7.50 7.01
C ASP A 64 -3.26 -6.09 7.29
N TYR A 65 -2.76 -5.09 6.57
CA TYR A 65 -3.34 -3.75 6.55
C TYR A 65 -4.80 -3.78 6.06
N GLN A 66 -5.08 -4.45 4.93
CA GLN A 66 -6.45 -4.65 4.43
C GLN A 66 -7.37 -5.25 5.51
N LYS A 67 -6.94 -6.32 6.20
CA LYS A 67 -7.75 -6.96 7.24
C LYS A 67 -8.06 -6.00 8.38
N THR A 68 -7.08 -5.20 8.78
CA THR A 68 -7.23 -4.21 9.85
C THR A 68 -8.22 -3.12 9.43
N GLU A 69 -8.09 -2.59 8.22
CA GLU A 69 -8.99 -1.58 7.67
C GLU A 69 -10.44 -2.10 7.54
N ILE A 70 -10.64 -3.35 7.11
CA ILE A 70 -11.98 -3.94 7.04
C ILE A 70 -12.61 -4.10 8.43
N LYS A 71 -11.82 -4.47 9.44
CA LYS A 71 -12.30 -4.54 10.82
C LYS A 71 -12.73 -3.17 11.33
N SER A 72 -11.90 -2.14 11.14
CA SER A 72 -12.23 -0.75 11.48
C SER A 72 -13.49 -0.28 10.77
N ALA A 73 -13.62 -0.52 9.47
CA ALA A 73 -14.84 -0.19 8.72
C ALA A 73 -16.10 -0.84 9.31
N ASN A 74 -16.02 -2.12 9.68
CA ASN A 74 -17.15 -2.82 10.29
C ASN A 74 -17.48 -2.30 11.69
N TYR A 75 -16.47 -1.90 12.46
CA TYR A 75 -16.67 -1.23 13.75
C TYR A 75 -17.42 0.09 13.59
N PHE A 76 -16.97 0.98 12.70
CA PHE A 76 -17.64 2.26 12.44
C PHE A 76 -19.07 2.08 11.90
N ARG A 77 -19.30 1.09 11.03
CA ARG A 77 -20.64 0.73 10.57
C ARG A 77 -21.52 0.26 11.73
N GLY A 78 -21.00 -0.59 12.60
CA GLY A 78 -21.71 -1.06 13.79
C GLY A 78 -22.06 0.09 14.74
N ALA A 79 -21.11 1.01 14.98
CA ALA A 79 -21.32 2.21 15.77
C ALA A 79 -22.39 3.13 15.15
N ALA A 80 -22.37 3.32 13.83
CA ALA A 80 -23.37 4.12 13.12
C ALA A 80 -24.78 3.52 13.27
N ILE A 81 -24.93 2.20 13.10
CA ILE A 81 -26.21 1.51 13.29
C ILE A 81 -26.66 1.60 14.75
N GLY A 82 -25.75 1.37 15.70
CA GLY A 82 -26.02 1.48 17.13
C GLY A 82 -26.53 2.86 17.53
N LEU A 83 -25.93 3.92 16.98
CA LEU A 83 -26.37 5.29 17.17
C LEU A 83 -27.79 5.52 16.64
N LEU A 84 -28.11 5.05 15.43
CA LEU A 84 -29.46 5.18 14.88
C LEU A 84 -30.50 4.45 15.73
N VAL A 85 -30.19 3.23 16.19
CA VAL A 85 -31.08 2.46 17.07
C VAL A 85 -31.28 3.20 18.39
N ALA A 86 -30.23 3.77 18.98
CA ALA A 86 -30.31 4.54 20.22
C ALA A 86 -31.18 5.80 20.06
N VAL A 87 -30.99 6.57 18.97
CA VAL A 87 -31.80 7.76 18.68
C VAL A 87 -33.26 7.38 18.47
N MET A 88 -33.54 6.29 17.75
CA MET A 88 -34.90 5.79 17.53
C MET A 88 -35.56 5.33 18.83
N ALA A 89 -34.85 4.53 19.65
CA ALA A 89 -35.36 4.06 20.94
C ALA A 89 -35.64 5.22 21.89
N PHE A 90 -34.74 6.21 21.95
CA PHE A 90 -34.94 7.42 22.74
C PHE A 90 -36.18 8.20 22.27
N SER A 91 -36.36 8.34 20.95
CA SER A 91 -37.53 9.04 20.38
C SER A 91 -38.85 8.33 20.69
N ILE A 92 -38.88 6.99 20.70
CA ILE A 92 -40.09 6.22 21.06
C ILE A 92 -40.36 6.34 22.57
N TYR A 93 -39.32 6.23 23.39
CA TYR A 93 -39.43 6.38 24.84
C TYR A 93 -39.98 7.76 25.20
N SER A 94 -39.42 8.81 24.60
CA SER A 94 -39.84 10.17 24.91
C SER A 94 -41.27 10.46 24.45
N ALA A 95 -41.68 9.96 23.29
CA ALA A 95 -43.04 10.08 22.78
C ALA A 95 -44.11 9.38 23.66
N THR A 96 -43.74 8.31 24.36
CA THR A 96 -44.68 7.52 25.18
C THR A 96 -44.73 7.92 26.66
N LYS A 97 -43.66 8.56 27.17
CA LYS A 97 -43.51 8.86 28.61
C LYS A 97 -43.54 10.33 28.96
N LEU A 98 -43.25 11.24 28.02
CA LEU A 98 -43.26 12.67 28.30
C LEU A 98 -44.51 13.36 27.72
N PRO A 99 -45.09 14.34 28.44
CA PRO A 99 -46.18 15.16 27.89
C PRO A 99 -45.67 15.95 26.68
N PRO A 100 -46.46 16.05 25.59
CA PRO A 100 -46.08 16.85 24.44
C PRO A 100 -46.03 18.32 24.81
N SER A 101 -44.86 18.93 24.69
CA SER A 101 -44.63 20.37 24.88
C SER A 101 -43.76 20.91 23.74
N LEU A 102 -43.83 22.22 23.49
CA LEU A 102 -42.98 22.87 22.49
C LEU A 102 -41.49 22.63 22.79
N GLY A 103 -41.12 22.69 24.08
CA GLY A 103 -39.75 22.44 24.54
C GLY A 103 -39.28 21.01 24.26
N SER A 104 -40.12 20.00 24.53
CA SER A 104 -39.77 18.60 24.21
C SER A 104 -39.62 18.36 22.71
N SER A 105 -40.47 18.99 21.88
CA SER A 105 -40.36 18.87 20.42
C SER A 105 -39.07 19.48 19.88
N LEU A 106 -38.67 20.65 20.41
CA LEU A 106 -37.42 21.30 20.01
C LEU A 106 -36.19 20.50 20.46
N ALA A 107 -36.24 19.90 21.65
CA ALA A 107 -35.19 19.01 22.14
C ALA A 107 -35.04 17.75 21.27
N HIS A 108 -36.15 17.12 20.87
CA HIS A 108 -36.12 15.97 19.96
C HIS A 108 -35.52 16.33 18.61
N LEU A 109 -35.85 17.49 18.05
CA LEU A 109 -35.29 17.96 16.80
C LEU A 109 -33.77 18.18 16.91
N GLY A 110 -33.30 18.79 18.01
CA GLY A 110 -31.86 18.95 18.27
C GLY A 110 -31.12 17.61 18.36
N ILE A 111 -31.70 16.63 19.06
CA ILE A 111 -31.13 15.27 19.18
C ILE A 111 -31.13 14.55 17.83
N ALA A 112 -32.21 14.67 17.06
CA ALA A 112 -32.30 14.05 15.74
C ALA A 112 -31.25 14.63 14.77
N VAL A 113 -31.09 15.95 14.73
CA VAL A 113 -30.12 16.62 13.86
C VAL A 113 -28.68 16.27 14.26
N SER A 114 -28.35 16.35 15.55
CA SER A 114 -27.01 15.98 16.03
C SER A 114 -26.71 14.49 15.85
N GLY A 115 -27.70 13.63 16.07
CA GLY A 115 -27.61 12.19 15.81
C GLY A 115 -27.38 11.87 14.33
N LEU A 116 -28.06 12.57 13.43
CA LEU A 116 -27.88 12.41 11.98
C LEU A 116 -26.48 12.87 11.55
N ALA A 117 -25.98 13.98 12.08
CA ALA A 117 -24.63 14.46 11.81
C ALA A 117 -23.55 13.47 12.27
N ALA A 118 -23.69 12.93 13.48
CA ALA A 118 -22.80 11.91 14.00
C ALA A 118 -22.88 10.60 13.20
N PHE A 119 -24.08 10.18 12.78
CA PHE A 119 -24.25 9.04 11.89
C PHE A 119 -23.53 9.24 10.56
N ALA A 120 -23.70 10.41 9.93
CA ALA A 120 -23.06 10.73 8.65
C ALA A 120 -21.53 10.69 8.76
N TYR A 121 -20.97 11.19 9.87
CA TYR A 121 -19.54 11.10 10.14
C TYR A 121 -19.05 9.65 10.27
N LEU A 122 -19.71 8.83 11.09
CA LEU A 122 -19.34 7.41 11.27
C LEU A 122 -19.48 6.60 9.97
N ALA A 123 -20.52 6.89 9.18
CA ALA A 123 -20.72 6.26 7.88
C ALA A 123 -19.60 6.65 6.89
N ARG A 124 -19.19 7.92 6.88
CA ARG A 124 -18.06 8.41 6.10
C ARG A 124 -16.76 7.71 6.51
N GLU A 125 -16.49 7.61 7.80
CA GLU A 125 -15.27 6.95 8.31
C GLU A 125 -15.24 5.46 7.92
N SER A 126 -16.37 4.77 8.05
CA SER A 126 -16.51 3.39 7.56
C SER A 126 -16.21 3.28 6.06
N ALA A 127 -16.67 4.22 5.24
CA ALA A 127 -16.40 4.22 3.80
C ALA A 127 -14.91 4.46 3.49
N GLN A 128 -14.25 5.36 4.22
CA GLN A 128 -12.81 5.62 4.08
C GLN A 128 -11.98 4.38 4.36
N HIS A 129 -12.23 3.70 5.49
CA HIS A 129 -11.55 2.43 5.81
C HIS A 129 -11.81 1.33 4.76
N ARG A 130 -13.02 1.25 4.19
CA ARG A 130 -13.30 0.30 3.08
C ARG A 130 -12.48 0.60 1.84
N ASN A 131 -12.33 1.87 1.49
CA ASN A 131 -11.55 2.29 0.33
C ASN A 131 -10.06 2.01 0.55
N ALA A 132 -9.54 2.32 1.74
CA ALA A 132 -8.17 1.99 2.14
C ALA A 132 -7.91 0.47 2.07
N GLY A 133 -8.81 -0.34 2.63
CA GLY A 133 -8.72 -1.80 2.56
C GLY A 133 -8.76 -2.34 1.13
N ARG A 134 -9.60 -1.77 0.25
CA ARG A 134 -9.66 -2.17 -1.17
C ARG A 134 -8.36 -1.83 -1.90
N TRP A 135 -7.81 -0.64 -1.67
CA TRP A 135 -6.53 -0.26 -2.25
C TRP A 135 -5.41 -1.21 -1.82
N ALA A 136 -5.35 -1.53 -0.53
CA ALA A 136 -4.36 -2.45 0.02
C ALA A 136 -4.48 -3.85 -0.60
N ALA A 137 -5.71 -4.34 -0.80
CA ALA A 137 -5.96 -5.59 -1.51
C ALA A 137 -5.39 -5.58 -2.92
N ILE A 138 -5.63 -4.49 -3.67
CA ILE A 138 -5.11 -4.31 -5.03
C ILE A 138 -3.58 -4.28 -5.03
N MET A 139 -2.94 -3.56 -4.10
CA MET A 139 -1.48 -3.51 -3.98
C MET A 139 -0.89 -4.89 -3.67
N SER A 140 -1.51 -5.64 -2.74
CA SER A 140 -1.07 -7.01 -2.41
C SER A 140 -1.09 -7.93 -3.63
N VAL A 141 -2.15 -7.86 -4.45
CA VAL A 141 -2.24 -8.64 -5.70
C VAL A 141 -1.18 -8.17 -6.71
N GLN A 142 -1.06 -6.86 -6.92
CA GLN A 142 -0.11 -6.31 -7.89
C GLN A 142 1.33 -6.70 -7.57
N LEU A 143 1.74 -6.62 -6.30
CA LEU A 143 3.06 -7.07 -5.84
C LEU A 143 3.30 -8.55 -6.13
N LYS A 144 2.32 -9.41 -5.84
CA LYS A 144 2.41 -10.85 -6.13
C LYS A 144 2.52 -11.16 -7.61
N THR A 145 1.93 -10.32 -8.46
CA THR A 145 1.94 -10.52 -9.92
C THR A 145 3.09 -9.81 -10.63
N LEU A 146 3.79 -8.89 -9.97
CA LEU A 146 4.78 -8.03 -10.60
C LEU A 146 5.95 -8.83 -11.21
N SER A 147 6.44 -9.83 -10.48
CA SER A 147 7.52 -10.71 -10.95
C SER A 147 7.09 -11.53 -12.18
N ALA A 148 5.91 -12.12 -12.15
CA ALA A 148 5.36 -12.88 -13.26
C ALA A 148 5.11 -12.00 -14.50
N TYR A 149 4.58 -10.79 -14.31
CA TYR A 149 4.32 -9.85 -15.39
C TYR A 149 5.60 -9.33 -16.05
N SER A 150 6.68 -9.19 -15.28
CA SER A 150 7.96 -8.66 -15.75
C SER A 150 8.94 -9.74 -16.23
N ALA A 151 8.55 -11.01 -16.18
CA ALA A 151 9.42 -12.14 -16.51
C ALA A 151 9.99 -12.08 -17.94
N ASP A 152 9.20 -11.63 -18.92
CA ASP A 152 9.62 -11.57 -20.33
C ASP A 152 10.26 -10.23 -20.73
N MET A 153 10.38 -9.28 -19.80
CA MET A 153 10.94 -7.96 -20.05
C MET A 153 12.48 -7.95 -19.96
N THR A 154 13.11 -7.00 -20.66
CA THR A 154 14.54 -6.73 -20.49
C THR A 154 14.84 -6.16 -19.11
N VAL A 155 16.07 -6.30 -18.61
CA VAL A 155 16.46 -5.80 -17.28
C VAL A 155 16.17 -4.30 -17.12
N ALA A 156 16.41 -3.50 -18.17
CA ALA A 156 16.14 -2.07 -18.14
C ALA A 156 14.64 -1.75 -17.96
N GLU A 157 13.76 -2.46 -18.68
CA GLU A 157 12.31 -2.30 -18.56
C GLU A 157 11.78 -2.75 -17.19
N ARG A 158 12.36 -3.82 -16.60
CA ARG A 158 12.00 -4.27 -15.24
C ARG A 158 12.32 -3.22 -14.19
N GLU A 159 13.50 -2.61 -14.27
CA GLU A 159 13.93 -1.56 -13.33
C GLU A 159 13.08 -0.30 -13.48
N GLU A 160 12.74 0.10 -14.71
CA GLU A 160 11.81 1.20 -14.95
C GLU A 160 10.42 0.90 -14.35
N LEU A 161 9.89 -0.29 -14.60
CA LEU A 161 8.60 -0.72 -14.06
C LEU A 161 8.60 -0.73 -12.52
N ARG A 162 9.67 -1.24 -11.90
CA ARG A 162 9.87 -1.18 -10.44
C ARG A 162 9.91 0.25 -9.93
N GLY A 163 10.57 1.16 -10.64
CA GLY A 163 10.61 2.59 -10.29
C GLY A 163 9.22 3.25 -10.35
N VAL A 164 8.45 2.99 -11.40
CA VAL A 164 7.06 3.48 -11.53
C VAL A 164 6.17 2.88 -10.45
N PHE A 165 6.29 1.58 -10.22
CA PHE A 165 5.50 0.85 -9.22
C PHE A 165 5.82 1.33 -7.80
N GLY A 166 7.10 1.44 -7.47
CA GLY A 166 7.56 1.98 -6.19
C GLY A 166 7.03 3.39 -5.95
N ARG A 167 7.10 4.29 -6.94
CA ARG A 167 6.48 5.62 -6.84
C ARG A 167 5.00 5.54 -6.52
N ARG A 168 4.24 4.64 -7.16
CA ARG A 168 2.79 4.47 -6.90
C ARG A 168 2.50 3.92 -5.51
N VAL A 169 3.28 2.94 -5.06
CA VAL A 169 3.11 2.30 -3.74
C VAL A 169 3.44 3.26 -2.61
N PHE A 170 4.47 4.09 -2.79
CA PHE A 170 4.95 5.03 -1.78
C PHE A 170 4.39 6.45 -1.93
N SER A 171 3.71 6.79 -3.04
CA SER A 171 2.96 8.03 -3.18
C SER A 171 1.64 7.97 -2.41
N GLU A 172 1.17 9.12 -1.91
CA GLU A 172 0.04 9.30 -0.98
C GLU A 172 -1.09 8.25 -1.05
N LEU A 173 -1.51 7.80 0.14
CA LEU A 173 -2.68 6.94 0.32
C LEU A 173 -3.91 7.52 -0.41
N PRO A 174 -4.77 6.69 -1.05
CA PRO A 174 -5.88 7.15 -1.90
C PRO A 174 -6.95 8.02 -1.22
N SER A 175 -6.80 8.31 0.07
CA SER A 175 -7.75 9.03 0.91
C SER A 175 -7.49 10.54 1.03
N SER A 176 -6.38 11.09 0.49
CA SER A 176 -6.11 12.53 0.51
C SER A 176 -6.75 13.31 -0.65
N SER A 177 -7.10 12.62 -1.75
CA SER A 177 -7.74 13.24 -2.91
C SER A 177 -9.19 13.61 -2.58
N LYS A 178 -9.42 14.91 -2.46
CA LYS A 178 -10.73 15.57 -2.31
C LYS A 178 -11.64 15.29 -3.52
N GLU A 179 -12.08 14.06 -3.70
CA GLU A 179 -13.23 13.79 -4.57
C GLU A 179 -14.50 13.95 -3.72
N PRO A 180 -15.42 14.87 -4.06
CA PRO A 180 -16.70 14.99 -3.38
C PRO A 180 -17.52 13.73 -3.72
N GLN A 181 -17.37 12.69 -2.90
CA GLN A 181 -18.21 11.51 -2.98
C GLN A 181 -19.67 11.93 -2.73
N GLN A 182 -20.48 11.71 -3.76
CA GLN A 182 -21.86 12.17 -3.95
C GLN A 182 -22.86 11.79 -2.83
N GLY A 183 -22.45 11.02 -1.82
CA GLY A 183 -23.31 10.64 -0.69
C GLY A 183 -23.61 11.77 0.30
N LEU A 184 -22.77 12.81 0.38
CA LEU A 184 -23.07 14.00 1.21
C LEU A 184 -23.92 15.04 0.48
N THR A 185 -23.96 15.02 -0.85
CA THR A 185 -24.92 15.83 -1.64
C THR A 185 -26.35 15.32 -1.53
N ASP A 186 -26.54 14.08 -1.08
CA ASP A 186 -27.86 13.43 -1.00
C ASP A 186 -28.62 13.76 0.31
N ILE A 187 -27.93 14.28 1.34
CA ILE A 187 -28.54 14.83 2.56
C ILE A 187 -28.85 16.33 2.46
N ALA A 188 -28.30 17.02 1.45
CA ALA A 188 -28.64 18.42 1.17
C ALA A 188 -30.15 18.63 0.91
N PRO A 189 -30.85 17.82 0.10
CA PRO A 189 -32.31 17.93 -0.03
C PRO A 189 -33.04 17.61 1.29
N THR A 190 -32.50 16.72 2.14
CA THR A 190 -33.08 16.41 3.44
C THR A 190 -32.92 17.56 4.44
N LEU A 191 -31.78 18.25 4.43
CA LEU A 191 -31.53 19.48 5.19
C LEU A 191 -32.41 20.63 4.70
N GLN A 192 -32.57 20.76 3.38
CA GLN A 192 -33.43 21.77 2.77
C GLN A 192 -34.90 21.54 3.15
N ALA A 193 -35.36 20.29 3.12
CA ALA A 193 -36.71 19.92 3.58
C ALA A 193 -36.91 20.25 5.07
N LEU A 194 -35.90 20.04 5.92
CA LEU A 194 -35.92 20.43 7.33
C LEU A 194 -36.02 21.95 7.51
N ILE A 195 -35.26 22.73 6.73
CA ILE A 195 -35.31 24.20 6.72
C ILE A 195 -36.68 24.70 6.27
N ASP A 196 -37.27 24.08 5.25
CA ASP A 196 -38.57 24.48 4.72
C ASP A 196 -39.71 24.15 5.70
N VAL A 197 -39.63 23.01 6.41
CA VAL A 197 -40.55 22.69 7.50
C VAL A 197 -40.46 23.73 8.61
N ILE A 198 -39.25 24.11 9.05
CA ILE A 198 -39.05 25.14 10.08
C ILE A 198 -39.61 26.51 9.62
N LYS A 199 -39.42 26.89 8.35
CA LYS A 199 -39.96 28.14 7.80
C LYS A 199 -41.48 28.11 7.71
N SER A 200 -42.08 26.99 7.31
CA SER A 200 -43.54 26.86 7.21
C SER A 200 -44.25 26.98 8.57
N VAL A 201 -43.65 26.45 9.63
CA VAL A 201 -44.16 26.57 11.01
C VAL A 201 -44.00 27.99 11.55
N ARG A 202 -42.96 28.72 11.13
CA ARG A 202 -42.70 30.11 11.56
C ARG A 202 -43.52 31.17 10.79
N GLY A 203 -43.98 30.86 9.58
CA GLY A 203 -44.72 31.80 8.72
C GLY A 203 -46.26 31.71 8.81
N GLY A 204 -46.80 30.76 9.57
CA GLY A 204 -48.24 30.51 9.67
C GLY A 204 -48.91 30.99 10.97
N GLY A 205 -48.29 31.91 11.71
CA GLY A 205 -48.82 32.51 12.95
C GLY A 205 -49.00 34.01 12.83
#